data_AF-A0A975LD63-F1
#
_entry.id   AF-A0A975LD63-F1
#
_cell.length_a   1.000
_cell.length_b   1.000
_cell.length_c   1.000
_cell.angle_alpha   90.00
_cell.angle_beta   90.00
_cell.angle_gamma   90.00
#
_symmetry.space_group_name_H-M   'P 1'
#
loop_
_entity.id
_entity.type
_entity.pdbx_description
1 polymer ?
#
loop_
_entity_poly.entity_id
_entity_poly.type
_entity_poly.pdbx_seq_one_letter_code
_entity_poly.pdbx_strand_id
1 'polypeptide(L)'
;MNQVFEDNIKQIQRIFEKRILITWIIIILFLLLALSLTFFYSEYILYIIFLFIIAILTFIIKLIFNQANNKLNTLLNTYQNNPEEVKDYLVVLIQNAKNNQHNFIMKSYFHNIITYYIKALEALK
;
A
#
# COMPACT_ATOMS: atom_id res chain seq x y z
N MET A 1 -4.55 -13.74 -22.53
CA MET A 1 -4.60 -12.83 -21.37
C MET A 1 -3.95 -11.51 -21.79
N ASN A 2 -4.57 -10.35 -21.53
CA ASN A 2 -3.99 -9.08 -21.98
C ASN A 2 -2.72 -8.74 -21.17
N GLN A 3 -1.57 -8.88 -21.81
CA GLN A 3 -0.26 -8.71 -21.18
C GLN A 3 -0.04 -7.28 -20.68
N VAL A 4 -0.56 -6.28 -21.40
CA VAL A 4 -0.47 -4.88 -21.00
C VAL A 4 -1.26 -4.62 -19.71
N PHE A 5 -2.46 -5.21 -19.59
CA PHE A 5 -3.23 -5.13 -18.36
C PHE A 5 -2.48 -5.74 -17.17
N GLU A 6 -2.01 -6.98 -17.31
CA GLU A 6 -1.30 -7.68 -16.23
C GLU A 6 -0.06 -6.94 -15.77
N ASP A 7 0.74 -6.45 -16.72
CA ASP A 7 1.99 -5.76 -16.41
C ASP A 7 1.71 -4.49 -15.61
N ASN A 8 0.67 -3.73 -15.98
CA ASN A 8 0.28 -2.55 -15.21
C ASN A 8 -0.19 -2.90 -13.80
N ILE A 9 -0.98 -3.96 -13.60
CA ILE A 9 -1.38 -4.42 -12.27
C ILE A 9 -0.15 -4.88 -11.45
N LYS A 10 0.76 -5.66 -12.04
CA LYS A 10 2.00 -6.10 -11.40
C LYS A 10 2.91 -4.92 -11.02
N GLN A 11 2.91 -3.82 -11.77
CA GLN A 11 3.65 -2.61 -11.36
C GLN A 11 3.06 -1.99 -10.08
N ILE A 12 1.74 -2.01 -9.92
CA ILE A 12 1.10 -1.54 -8.68
C ILE A 12 1.47 -2.46 -7.51
N GLN A 13 1.46 -3.78 -7.73
CA GLN A 13 1.89 -4.75 -6.72
C GLN A 13 3.32 -4.49 -6.26
N ARG A 14 4.26 -4.29 -7.19
CA ARG A 14 5.65 -3.95 -6.88
C ARG A 14 5.77 -2.66 -6.06
N ILE A 15 4.92 -1.66 -6.30
CA ILE A 15 4.88 -0.44 -5.48
C ILE A 15 4.46 -0.78 -4.04
N PHE A 16 3.42 -1.60 -3.86
CA PHE A 16 2.99 -2.02 -2.54
C PHE A 16 4.01 -2.89 -1.83
N GLU A 17 4.64 -3.83 -2.51
CA GLU A 17 5.71 -4.68 -1.96
C GLU A 17 6.89 -3.85 -1.46
N LYS A 18 7.36 -2.87 -2.24
CA LYS A 18 8.38 -1.92 -1.79
C LYS A 18 7.95 -1.15 -0.55
N ARG A 19 6.69 -0.72 -0.48
CA ARG A 19 6.14 0.00 0.68
C ARG A 19 6.03 -0.91 1.91
N ILE A 20 5.63 -2.17 1.74
CA ILE A 20 5.61 -3.18 2.81
C ILE A 20 7.02 -3.41 3.37
N LEU A 21 8.03 -3.47 2.49
CA LEU A 21 9.43 -3.61 2.92
C LEU A 21 9.88 -2.37 3.71
N ILE A 22 9.60 -1.17 3.22
CA ILE A 22 9.94 0.09 3.89
C ILE A 22 9.26 0.17 5.26
N THR A 23 7.96 -0.13 5.36
CA THR A 23 7.26 -0.11 6.66
C THR A 23 7.82 -1.13 7.62
N TRP A 24 8.22 -2.32 7.15
CA TRP A 24 8.92 -3.31 7.98
C TRP A 24 10.22 -2.76 8.57
N ILE A 25 11.06 -2.11 7.75
CA ILE A 25 12.32 -1.51 8.20
C ILE A 25 12.04 -0.43 9.26
N ILE A 26 11.04 0.43 9.03
CA ILE A 26 10.66 1.49 9.96
C ILE A 26 10.18 0.92 11.30
N ILE A 27 9.36 -0.14 11.29
CA ILE A 27 8.89 -0.82 12.52
C ILE A 27 10.09 -1.34 13.32
N ILE A 28 11.02 -2.05 12.66
CA ILE A 28 12.21 -2.60 13.32
C ILE A 28 13.06 -1.47 13.92
N LEU A 29 13.26 -0.38 13.18
CA LEU A 29 14.00 0.78 13.65
C LEU A 29 13.39 1.35 14.93
N PHE A 30 12.07 1.59 14.95
CA PHE A 30 11.39 2.13 16.13
C PHE A 30 11.40 1.17 17.31
N LEU A 31 11.28 -0.14 17.07
CA LEU A 31 11.38 -1.15 18.14
C LEU A 31 12.78 -1.19 18.75
N LEU A 32 13.84 -1.13 17.93
CA LEU A 32 15.22 -1.10 18.42
C LEU A 32 15.51 0.18 19.21
N LEU A 33 15.02 1.33 18.74
CA LEU A 33 15.12 2.59 19.46
C LEU A 33 14.39 2.53 20.81
N ALA A 34 13.14 2.04 20.83
CA ALA A 34 12.36 1.87 22.06
C ALA A 34 13.04 0.92 23.05
N LEU A 35 13.62 -0.18 22.55
CA LEU A 35 14.35 -1.14 23.36
C LEU A 35 15.62 -0.51 23.96
N SER A 36 16.39 0.22 23.15
CA SER A 36 17.59 0.92 23.62
C SER A 36 17.28 1.95 24.72
N LEU A 37 16.22 2.74 24.56
CA LEU A 37 15.79 3.69 25.57
C LEU A 37 15.32 2.99 26.84
N THR A 38 14.61 1.86 26.72
CA THR A 38 14.21 1.05 27.90
C THR A 38 15.42 0.61 28.73
N PHE A 39 16.52 0.21 28.09
CA PHE A 39 17.71 -0.28 28.80
C PHE A 39 18.62 0.83 29.34
N PHE A 40 18.84 1.90 28.57
CA PHE A 40 19.83 2.92 28.92
C PHE A 40 19.24 4.18 29.56
N TYR A 41 17.94 4.42 29.40
CA TYR A 41 17.28 5.70 29.65
C TYR A 41 15.85 5.51 30.19
N SER A 42 15.72 4.69 31.23
CA SER A 42 14.42 4.24 31.78
C SER A 42 13.53 5.38 32.28
N GLU A 43 14.12 6.51 32.66
CA GLU A 43 13.43 7.73 33.08
C GLU A 43 12.60 8.38 31.96
N TYR A 44 12.83 8.04 30.69
CA TYR A 44 12.11 8.58 29.53
C TYR A 44 10.89 7.73 29.13
N ILE A 45 10.13 7.23 30.11
CA ILE A 45 9.05 6.26 29.90
C ILE A 45 7.98 6.72 28.89
N LEU A 46 7.65 8.02 28.87
CA LEU A 46 6.70 8.59 27.92
C LEU A 46 7.18 8.49 26.47
N TYR A 47 8.47 8.71 26.22
CA TYR A 47 9.07 8.60 24.89
C TYR A 47 9.11 7.14 24.42
N ILE A 48 9.42 6.21 25.32
CA ILE A 48 9.40 4.77 25.05
C ILE A 48 7.98 4.35 24.62
N ILE A 49 6.94 4.74 25.37
CA ILE A 49 5.55 4.46 25.04
C ILE A 49 5.18 5.06 23.67
N PHE A 50 5.58 6.30 23.41
CA PHE A 50 5.31 6.97 22.14
C PHE A 50 5.93 6.24 20.94
N LEU A 51 7.16 5.74 21.07
CA LEU A 51 7.82 4.94 20.03
C LEU A 51 7.08 3.62 19.76
N PHE A 52 6.59 2.95 20.81
CA PHE A 52 5.76 1.76 20.64
C PHE A 52 4.44 2.07 19.92
N ILE A 53 3.78 3.19 20.24
CA ILE A 53 2.57 3.63 19.54
C ILE A 53 2.87 3.85 18.05
N ILE A 54 3.97 4.54 17.72
CA ILE A 54 4.37 4.74 16.31
C ILE A 54 4.63 3.40 15.62
N ALA A 55 5.33 2.46 16.28
CA ALA A 55 5.57 1.14 15.72
C ALA A 55 4.26 0.39 15.42
N ILE A 56 3.27 0.45 16.33
CA ILE A 56 1.94 -0.15 16.13
C ILE A 56 1.20 0.51 14.96
N LEU A 57 1.17 1.84 14.89
CA LEU A 57 0.55 2.57 13.79
C LEU A 57 1.20 2.20 12.44
N THR A 58 2.52 2.09 12.42
CA THR A 58 3.26 1.68 11.22
C THR A 58 2.95 0.23 10.83
N PHE A 59 2.76 -0.65 11.82
CA PHE A 59 2.31 -2.02 11.58
C PHE A 59 0.90 -2.08 10.99
N ILE A 60 -0.03 -1.25 11.45
CA ILE A 60 -1.37 -1.15 10.85
C ILE A 60 -1.27 -0.71 9.38
N ILE A 61 -0.44 0.29 9.06
CA ILE A 61 -0.21 0.74 7.67
C ILE A 61 0.32 -0.41 6.80
N LYS A 62 1.26 -1.21 7.32
CA LYS A 62 1.77 -2.40 6.63
C LYS A 62 0.64 -3.39 6.32
N LEU A 63 -0.27 -3.65 7.27
CA LEU A 63 -1.41 -4.55 7.04
C LEU A 63 -2.31 -4.04 5.92
N ILE A 64 -2.55 -2.72 5.85
CA ILE A 64 -3.33 -2.11 4.77
C ILE A 64 -2.67 -2.36 3.40
N PHE A 65 -1.35 -2.22 3.29
CA PHE A 65 -0.64 -2.52 2.04
C PHE A 65 -0.69 -4.00 1.66
N ASN A 66 -0.53 -4.91 2.63
CA ASN A 66 -0.69 -6.34 2.39
C ASN A 66 -2.10 -6.67 1.86
N GLN A 67 -3.15 -6.12 2.50
CA GLN A 67 -4.52 -6.32 2.05
C GLN A 67 -4.78 -5.74 0.66
N ALA A 68 -4.24 -4.55 0.36
CA ALA A 68 -4.33 -3.96 -0.97
C ALA A 68 -3.63 -4.83 -2.03
N ASN A 69 -2.45 -5.37 -1.72
CA ASN A 69 -1.73 -6.27 -2.63
C ASN A 69 -2.50 -7.57 -2.89
N ASN A 70 -3.11 -8.14 -1.85
CA ASN A 70 -3.96 -9.33 -1.97
C ASN A 70 -5.18 -9.07 -2.86
N LYS A 71 -5.82 -7.90 -2.73
CA LYS A 71 -6.93 -7.51 -3.62
C LYS A 71 -6.50 -7.43 -5.09
N LEU A 72 -5.26 -7.02 -5.39
CA LEU A 72 -4.73 -7.04 -6.75
C LEU A 72 -4.51 -8.46 -7.29
N ASN A 73 -4.07 -9.40 -6.44
CA ASN A 73 -4.01 -10.81 -6.82
C ASN A 73 -5.41 -11.35 -7.14
N THR A 74 -6.40 -11.01 -6.31
CA THR A 74 -7.80 -11.36 -6.58
C THR A 74 -8.26 -10.75 -7.90
N LEU A 75 -7.92 -9.49 -8.20
CA LEU A 75 -8.27 -8.84 -9.46
C LEU A 75 -7.70 -9.57 -10.69
N LEU A 76 -6.44 -10.01 -10.63
CA LEU A 76 -5.81 -10.79 -11.69
C LEU A 76 -6.50 -12.15 -11.89
N ASN A 77 -6.87 -12.82 -10.80
CA ASN A 77 -7.59 -14.08 -10.85
C ASN A 77 -9.02 -13.89 -11.36
N THR A 78 -9.71 -12.82 -10.97
CA THR A 78 -11.03 -12.48 -11.50
C THR A 78 -10.93 -12.21 -13.00
N TYR A 79 -9.90 -11.52 -13.48
CA TYR A 79 -9.71 -11.27 -14.91
C TYR A 79 -9.59 -12.56 -15.74
N GLN A 80 -8.94 -13.59 -15.19
CA GLN A 80 -8.82 -14.90 -15.85
C GLN A 80 -10.17 -15.61 -16.01
N ASN A 81 -11.11 -15.38 -15.09
CA ASN A 81 -12.39 -16.09 -15.04
C ASN A 81 -13.55 -15.27 -15.63
N ASN A 82 -13.60 -13.96 -15.35
CA ASN A 82 -14.61 -13.02 -15.79
C ASN A 82 -14.00 -11.63 -16.09
N PRO A 83 -13.54 -11.38 -17.33
CA PRO A 83 -12.85 -10.15 -17.68
C PRO A 83 -13.74 -8.90 -17.69
N GLU A 84 -15.06 -9.04 -17.83
CA GLU A 84 -15.98 -7.90 -17.88
C GLU A 84 -16.13 -7.22 -16.51
N GLU A 85 -16.23 -8.00 -15.43
CA GLU A 85 -16.33 -7.48 -14.06
C GLU A 85 -15.09 -6.67 -13.62
N VAL A 86 -13.92 -6.99 -14.18
CA VAL A 86 -12.66 -6.34 -13.85
C VAL A 86 -12.63 -4.88 -14.30
N LYS A 87 -13.32 -4.56 -15.39
CA LYS A 87 -13.41 -3.21 -15.92
C LYS A 87 -14.13 -2.29 -14.94
N ASP A 88 -15.29 -2.72 -14.44
CA ASP A 88 -16.08 -1.96 -13.47
C ASP A 88 -15.34 -1.81 -12.14
N TYR A 89 -14.67 -2.88 -11.69
CA TYR A 89 -13.85 -2.84 -10.49
C TYR A 89 -12.71 -1.81 -10.60
N LEU A 90 -12.01 -1.76 -11.74
CA LEU A 90 -10.95 -0.77 -11.98
C LEU A 90 -11.48 0.66 -11.97
N VAL A 91 -12.66 0.91 -12.56
CA VAL A 91 -13.30 2.23 -12.54
C VAL A 91 -13.56 2.68 -11.10
N VAL A 92 -14.12 1.79 -10.27
CA VAL A 92 -14.37 2.06 -8.85
C VAL A 92 -13.06 2.34 -8.09
N LEU A 93 -12.01 1.57 -8.34
CA LEU A 93 -10.69 1.81 -7.73
C LEU A 93 -10.10 3.16 -8.12
N ILE A 94 -10.17 3.55 -9.39
CA ILE A 94 -9.68 4.84 -9.87
C ILE A 94 -10.46 5.98 -9.22
N GLN A 95 -11.79 5.87 -9.16
CA GLN A 95 -12.64 6.91 -8.58
C GLN A 95 -12.40 7.06 -7.08
N ASN A 96 -12.30 5.96 -6.34
CA ASN A 96 -11.94 5.96 -4.93
C ASN A 96 -10.55 6.56 -4.71
N ALA A 97 -9.57 6.23 -5.54
CA ALA A 97 -8.23 6.79 -5.42
C ALA A 97 -8.24 8.31 -5.65
N LYS A 98 -8.96 8.80 -6.68
CA LYS A 98 -9.12 10.23 -6.98
C LYS A 98 -9.80 10.99 -5.84
N ASN A 99 -10.89 10.44 -5.28
CA ASN A 99 -11.64 11.07 -4.18
C ASN A 99 -10.77 11.23 -2.91
N ASN A 100 -9.80 10.34 -2.72
CA ASN A 100 -8.90 10.38 -1.56
C ASN A 100 -7.67 11.29 -1.77
N GLN A 101 -7.51 11.98 -2.91
CA GLN A 101 -6.41 12.92 -3.16
C GLN A 101 -6.67 14.33 -2.59
N HIS A 102 -7.05 14.40 -1.32
CA HIS A 102 -7.45 15.66 -0.67
C HIS A 102 -6.29 16.63 -0.37
N ASN A 103 -5.03 16.16 -0.43
CA ASN A 103 -3.85 17.00 -0.22
C ASN A 103 -2.68 16.58 -1.13
N PHE A 104 -1.63 17.43 -1.18
CA PHE A 104 -0.46 17.20 -2.03
C PHE A 104 0.25 15.86 -1.74
N ILE A 105 0.34 15.48 -0.46
CA ILE A 105 0.98 14.23 -0.03
C ILE A 105 0.23 13.03 -0.59
N MET A 106 -1.10 12.99 -0.41
CA MET A 106 -1.96 11.92 -0.92
C MET A 106 -2.01 11.91 -2.44
N LYS A 107 -2.00 13.08 -3.07
CA LYS A 107 -1.94 13.19 -4.53
C LYS A 107 -0.66 12.58 -5.08
N SER A 108 0.50 12.94 -4.53
CA SER A 108 1.80 12.37 -4.88
C SER A 108 1.85 10.87 -4.61
N TYR A 109 1.35 10.45 -3.45
CA TYR A 109 1.32 9.05 -3.03
C TYR A 109 0.53 8.14 -3.99
N PHE A 110 -0.63 8.60 -4.46
CA PHE A 110 -1.49 7.85 -5.38
C PHE A 110 -1.17 8.06 -6.86
N HIS A 111 -0.37 9.06 -7.21
CA HIS A 111 -0.14 9.46 -8.61
C HIS A 111 0.26 8.27 -9.50
N ASN A 112 1.30 7.53 -9.11
CA ASN A 112 1.78 6.39 -9.89
C ASN A 112 0.75 5.25 -9.93
N ILE A 113 0.07 5.00 -8.82
CA ILE A 113 -0.94 3.93 -8.72
C ILE A 113 -2.11 4.20 -9.67
N ILE A 114 -2.63 5.43 -9.65
CA ILE A 114 -3.74 5.84 -10.53
C ILE A 114 -3.31 5.76 -12.00
N THR A 115 -2.11 6.23 -12.34
CA THR A 115 -1.58 6.14 -13.70
C THR A 115 -1.56 4.69 -14.20
N TYR A 116 -1.09 3.74 -13.37
CA TYR A 116 -1.11 2.33 -13.75
C TYR A 116 -2.53 1.74 -13.82
N TYR A 117 -3.44 2.13 -12.94
CA TYR A 117 -4.84 1.69 -13.05
C TYR A 117 -5.51 2.20 -14.33
N ILE A 118 -5.25 3.45 -14.73
CA ILE A 118 -5.80 4.02 -15.98
C ILE A 118 -5.26 3.26 -17.18
N LYS A 119 -3.94 3.02 -17.25
CA LYS A 119 -3.32 2.22 -18.32
C LYS A 119 -3.86 0.78 -18.37
N ALA A 120 -4.07 0.16 -17.20
CA ALA A 120 -4.69 -1.16 -17.12
C ALA A 120 -6.13 -1.14 -17.66
N LEU A 121 -6.92 -0.11 -17.33
CA LEU A 121 -8.27 0.05 -17.83
C LEU A 121 -8.31 0.32 -19.34
N GLU A 122 -7.38 1.12 -19.85
CA GLU A 122 -7.24 1.38 -21.30
C GLU A 122 -6.90 0.12 -22.08
N ALA A 123 -6.05 -0.75 -21.53
CA ALA A 123 -5.75 -2.03 -22.16
C ALA A 123 -6.98 -2.96 -22.27
N LEU A 124 -7.99 -2.79 -21.41
CA LEU A 124 -9.22 -3.57 -21.43
C LEU A 124 -10.33 -2.99 -22.32
N LYS A 125 -10.11 -1.82 -22.94
CA LYS A 125 -11.04 -1.21 -23.90
C LYS A 125 -10.77 -1.69 -25.31
#